data_AF-A0A2P6U047-F1
#
_entry.id   AF-A0A2P6U047-F1
#
_cell.length_a   1.000
_cell.length_b   1.000
_cell.length_c   1.000
_cell.angle_alpha   90.00
_cell.angle_beta   90.00
_cell.angle_gamma   90.00
#
_symmetry.space_group_name_H-M   'P 1'
#
loop_
_entity.id
_entity.type
_entity.pdbx_description
1 polymer ?
#
loop_
_entity_poly.entity_id
_entity_poly.type
_entity_poly.pdbx_seq_one_letter_code
_entity_poly.pdbx_strand_id
1 'polypeptide(L)'
;MASRLRATLLLAACLLAGRAWAMDMPGMAMEGSAMAPAPAATHDGGMHMAMGRGSRNMKDACYEDPSKAKCKGFERSDEDWNDDLDQLCDAMPYMPGCSLRAQCEACTANGKYCEPSSLVADVCAADMPKMKGCEAWVALCASNTTVVAQCTKPGPVPKVPSTMAVREAINSLCSTHYMDGCYECEPWEGPNAMSFANCSGTPGPLPILAHQCSAMPDMPECTDSGFKAMCADADVAATFPAICTNPPNPHTGEAAPVLPDCTPAAGAPAPAPAEHDSSDGHDHMDGDHMDMAAPAPQAANATSAAFSELAPQAAAFLVGALLAAMVV
;
A
#
# COMPACT_ATOMS: atom_id res chain seq x y z
N MET A 1 -47.08 6.65 5.00
CA MET A 1 -46.38 6.21 6.23
C MET A 1 -45.86 4.76 6.17
N ALA A 2 -46.42 3.88 5.34
CA ALA A 2 -45.96 2.48 5.22
C ALA A 2 -44.55 2.27 4.61
N SER A 3 -44.01 3.27 3.89
CA SER A 3 -42.69 3.12 3.23
C SER A 3 -41.49 3.40 4.14
N ARG A 4 -41.70 4.03 5.32
CA ARG A 4 -40.61 4.33 6.27
C ARG A 4 -40.29 3.16 7.22
N LEU A 5 -41.20 2.20 7.39
CA LEU A 5 -40.97 1.01 8.22
C LEU A 5 -40.09 -0.05 7.55
N ARG A 6 -40.05 -0.11 6.21
CA ARG A 6 -39.26 -1.12 5.48
C ARG A 6 -37.76 -0.81 5.48
N ALA A 7 -37.37 0.46 5.55
CA ALA A 7 -35.97 0.87 5.57
C ALA A 7 -35.27 0.56 6.90
N THR A 8 -35.99 0.67 8.03
CA THR A 8 -35.44 0.39 9.37
C THR A 8 -35.23 -1.11 9.62
N LEU A 9 -36.05 -1.98 9.00
CA LEU A 9 -35.94 -3.42 9.16
C LEU A 9 -34.75 -4.04 8.39
N LEU A 10 -34.33 -3.43 7.28
CA LEU A 10 -33.16 -3.88 6.52
C LEU A 10 -31.83 -3.49 7.21
N LEU A 11 -31.77 -2.36 7.92
CA LEU A 11 -30.56 -1.94 8.64
C LEU A 11 -30.25 -2.83 9.86
N ALA A 12 -31.29 -3.37 10.52
CA ALA A 12 -31.13 -4.25 11.67
C ALA A 12 -30.64 -5.66 11.29
N ALA A 13 -30.92 -6.13 10.06
CA ALA A 13 -30.52 -7.45 9.60
C ALA A 13 -29.01 -7.55 9.28
N CYS A 14 -28.38 -6.46 8.82
CA CYS A 14 -26.94 -6.46 8.52
C CYS A 14 -26.05 -6.45 9.78
N LEU A 15 -26.52 -5.89 10.90
CA LEU A 15 -25.73 -5.80 12.13
C LEU A 15 -25.59 -7.12 12.90
N LEU A 16 -26.38 -8.16 12.54
CA LEU A 16 -26.34 -9.47 13.22
C LEU A 16 -25.48 -10.51 12.51
N ALA A 17 -24.95 -10.23 11.31
CA ALA A 17 -24.12 -11.16 10.55
C ALA A 17 -22.59 -11.03 10.82
N GLY A 18 -22.14 -10.02 11.57
CA GLY A 18 -20.73 -9.75 11.84
C GLY A 18 -20.14 -10.52 13.04
N ARG A 19 -20.48 -11.81 13.20
CA ARG A 19 -20.04 -12.60 14.37
C ARG A 19 -18.88 -13.55 14.03
N ALA A 20 -17.69 -13.17 14.48
CA ALA A 20 -16.58 -14.01 14.94
C ALA A 20 -16.05 -15.12 14.00
N TRP A 21 -15.05 -14.78 13.19
CA TRP A 21 -14.01 -15.73 12.77
C TRP A 21 -12.76 -15.47 13.62
N ALA A 22 -12.75 -15.99 14.85
CA ALA A 22 -11.52 -16.17 15.60
C ALA A 22 -10.94 -17.52 15.18
N MET A 23 -9.99 -17.52 14.24
CA MET A 23 -9.21 -18.71 13.94
C MET A 23 -8.17 -18.91 15.05
N ASP A 24 -8.33 -20.00 15.77
CA ASP A 24 -7.36 -20.55 16.72
C ASP A 24 -6.14 -21.05 15.92
N MET A 25 -5.00 -20.37 16.07
CA MET A 25 -3.72 -20.76 15.45
C MET A 25 -2.99 -21.68 16.44
N PRO A 26 -2.80 -22.98 16.13
CA PRO A 26 -2.03 -23.87 16.99
C PRO A 26 -0.55 -23.46 16.99
N GLY A 27 -0.01 -23.21 18.18
CA GLY A 27 1.37 -22.82 18.38
C GLY A 27 2.36 -23.89 17.90
N MET A 28 3.20 -23.53 16.93
CA MET A 28 4.34 -24.35 16.52
C MET A 28 5.53 -24.09 17.46
N ALA A 29 6.02 -25.16 18.07
CA ALA A 29 7.21 -25.16 18.89
C ALA A 29 8.45 -24.96 18.01
N MET A 30 9.22 -23.90 18.28
CA MET A 30 10.53 -23.68 17.68
C MET A 30 11.56 -24.59 18.36
N GLU A 31 11.95 -25.67 17.70
CA GLU A 31 13.13 -26.46 18.06
C GLU A 31 14.40 -25.69 17.71
N GLY A 32 15.11 -25.23 18.74
CA GLY A 32 16.38 -24.53 18.62
C GLY A 32 17.50 -25.46 18.17
N SER A 33 17.92 -25.31 16.90
CA SER A 33 19.18 -25.87 16.41
C SER A 33 20.32 -24.91 16.72
N ALA A 34 21.25 -25.36 17.58
CA ALA A 34 22.47 -24.65 17.89
C ALA A 34 23.43 -24.68 16.69
N MET A 35 23.60 -23.55 16.01
CA MET A 35 24.63 -23.36 14.99
C MET A 35 25.96 -22.98 15.64
N ALA A 36 27.04 -23.61 15.17
CA ALA A 36 28.41 -23.38 15.62
C ALA A 36 28.91 -21.98 15.23
N PRO A 37 29.80 -21.36 16.02
CA PRO A 37 30.32 -20.03 15.76
C PRO A 37 31.24 -20.02 14.53
N ALA A 38 30.83 -19.30 13.48
CA ALA A 38 31.68 -18.95 12.36
C ALA A 38 32.68 -17.84 12.77
N PRO A 39 33.89 -17.79 12.18
CA PRO A 39 34.89 -16.77 12.48
C PRO A 39 34.41 -15.38 12.07
N ALA A 40 34.59 -14.42 12.98
CA ALA A 40 34.20 -13.02 12.83
C ALA A 40 34.97 -12.35 11.68
N ALA A 41 34.31 -12.13 10.55
CA ALA A 41 34.70 -11.09 9.60
C ALA A 41 34.22 -9.74 10.15
N THR A 42 35.15 -8.87 10.51
CA THR A 42 34.87 -7.48 10.90
C THR A 42 34.46 -6.67 9.67
N HIS A 43 33.19 -6.74 9.27
CA HIS A 43 32.60 -5.71 8.42
C HIS A 43 32.18 -4.55 9.31
N ASP A 44 33.05 -3.54 9.39
CA ASP A 44 32.79 -2.22 9.99
C ASP A 44 31.91 -1.37 9.03
N GLY A 45 30.79 -1.96 8.64
CA GLY A 45 29.73 -1.34 7.86
C GLY A 45 28.46 -1.35 8.70
N GLY A 46 28.53 -0.73 9.88
CA GLY A 46 27.38 -0.61 10.76
C GLY A 46 26.24 0.04 9.98
N MET A 47 25.20 -0.75 9.67
CA MET A 47 23.93 -0.25 9.15
C MET A 47 23.30 0.62 10.25
N HIS A 48 23.81 1.84 10.37
CA HIS A 48 23.15 2.92 11.06
C HIS A 48 21.86 3.15 10.28
N MET A 49 20.81 2.43 10.69
CA MET A 49 19.44 2.77 10.32
C MET A 49 19.30 4.23 10.70
N ALA A 50 19.38 5.12 9.71
CA ALA A 50 19.40 6.55 9.92
C ALA A 50 18.09 6.86 10.63
N MET A 51 18.17 7.10 11.94
CA MET A 51 17.02 7.52 12.72
C MET A 51 16.61 8.86 12.11
N GLY A 52 15.58 8.84 11.25
CA GLY A 52 15.14 9.98 10.48
C GLY A 52 15.01 11.21 11.39
N ARG A 53 15.45 12.36 10.90
CA ARG A 53 15.54 13.59 11.70
C ARG A 53 14.17 14.12 12.14
N GLY A 54 13.09 13.59 11.56
CA GLY A 54 11.72 14.05 11.75
C GLY A 54 11.50 15.36 10.99
N SER A 55 10.25 15.83 10.99
CA SER A 55 9.93 17.09 10.34
C SER A 55 10.68 18.29 10.93
N ARG A 56 11.29 19.09 10.06
CA ARG A 56 12.04 20.30 10.42
C ARG A 56 11.13 21.53 10.49
N ASN A 57 11.66 22.65 11.01
CA ASN A 57 11.04 23.98 10.98
C ASN A 57 9.62 24.11 11.60
N MET A 58 9.29 23.28 12.59
CA MET A 58 8.00 23.30 13.31
C MET A 58 7.89 24.34 14.45
N LYS A 59 8.54 25.51 14.32
CA LYS A 59 8.58 26.53 15.40
C LYS A 59 7.38 27.48 15.41
N ASP A 60 6.55 27.47 14.37
CA ASP A 60 5.36 28.32 14.31
C ASP A 60 4.28 27.84 15.29
N ALA A 61 3.57 28.78 15.91
CA ALA A 61 2.49 28.48 16.85
C ALA A 61 1.32 27.69 16.20
N CYS A 62 1.20 27.69 14.88
CA CYS A 62 0.22 26.90 14.15
C CYS A 62 0.47 25.40 14.21
N TYR A 63 1.70 24.95 14.51
CA TYR A 63 1.98 23.54 14.79
C TYR A 63 1.48 23.09 16.18
N GLU A 64 1.30 24.03 17.12
CA GLU A 64 0.76 23.72 18.45
C GLU A 64 -0.78 23.79 18.48
N ASP A 65 -1.36 24.77 17.78
CA ASP A 65 -2.81 24.94 17.69
C ASP A 65 -3.23 25.43 16.29
N PRO A 66 -3.46 24.50 15.34
CA PRO A 66 -3.83 24.84 13.98
C PRO A 66 -5.28 25.35 13.84
N SER A 67 -6.07 25.37 14.92
CA SER A 67 -7.45 25.86 14.92
C SER A 67 -7.55 27.39 15.06
N LYS A 68 -6.45 28.05 15.44
CA LYS A 68 -6.41 29.50 15.63
C LYS A 68 -6.66 30.22 14.31
N ALA A 69 -7.51 31.24 14.32
CA ALA A 69 -7.84 32.01 13.11
C ALA A 69 -6.61 32.58 12.35
N LYS A 70 -5.51 32.87 13.06
CA LYS A 70 -4.25 33.33 12.45
C LYS A 70 -3.58 32.27 11.55
N CYS A 71 -3.89 30.99 11.75
CA CYS A 71 -3.31 29.87 11.00
C CYS A 71 -4.00 29.63 9.66
N LYS A 72 -5.06 30.38 9.34
CA LYS A 72 -5.82 30.18 8.11
C LYS A 72 -4.97 30.32 6.83
N GLY A 73 -4.01 31.24 6.85
CA GLY A 73 -3.04 31.46 5.76
C GLY A 73 -1.64 30.97 6.10
N PHE A 74 -1.50 30.10 7.10
CA PHE A 74 -0.21 29.46 7.35
C PHE A 74 0.09 28.49 6.20
N GLU A 75 1.30 28.58 5.67
CA GLU A 75 1.81 27.70 4.62
C GLU A 75 3.21 27.25 5.03
N ARG A 76 3.42 25.93 5.05
CA ARG A 76 4.75 25.34 5.16
C ARG A 76 5.38 25.34 3.76
N SER A 77 6.68 25.59 3.72
CA SER A 77 7.43 25.69 2.46
C SER A 77 7.48 24.35 1.72
N ASP A 78 7.56 24.39 0.39
CA ASP A 78 7.72 23.19 -0.42
C ASP A 78 9.05 22.47 -0.13
N GLU A 79 10.11 23.21 0.20
CA GLU A 79 11.40 22.64 0.63
C GLU A 79 11.23 21.76 1.87
N ASP A 80 10.51 22.25 2.89
CA ASP A 80 10.23 21.49 4.11
C ASP A 80 9.33 20.28 3.87
N TRP A 81 8.41 20.34 2.90
CA TRP A 81 7.58 19.20 2.52
C TRP A 81 8.38 18.15 1.72
N ASN A 82 9.27 18.58 0.84
CA ASN A 82 10.16 17.67 0.12
C ASN A 82 11.12 16.97 1.09
N ASP A 83 11.67 17.68 2.08
CA ASP A 83 12.46 17.08 3.17
C ASP A 83 11.71 15.98 3.93
N ASP A 84 10.40 16.18 4.15
CA ASP A 84 9.54 15.20 4.80
C ASP A 84 9.31 13.99 3.88
N LEU A 85 9.04 14.22 2.58
CA LEU A 85 8.91 13.17 1.58
C LEU A 85 10.20 12.37 1.38
N ASP A 86 11.36 13.00 1.39
CA ASP A 86 12.66 12.34 1.26
C ASP A 86 12.84 11.34 2.41
N GLN A 87 12.60 11.79 3.66
CA GLN A 87 12.69 10.90 4.82
C GLN A 87 11.70 9.74 4.76
N LEU A 88 10.47 10.00 4.28
CA LEU A 88 9.43 8.98 4.14
C LEU A 88 9.81 7.94 3.08
N CYS A 89 10.22 8.40 1.89
CA CYS A 89 10.54 7.54 0.77
C CYS A 89 11.90 6.85 0.89
N ASP A 90 12.87 7.43 1.61
CA ASP A 90 14.12 6.75 1.96
C ASP A 90 13.87 5.60 2.95
N ALA A 91 12.92 5.78 3.88
CA ALA A 91 12.57 4.75 4.86
C ALA A 91 11.74 3.62 4.24
N MET A 92 10.80 3.97 3.36
CA MET A 92 9.87 3.04 2.72
C MET A 92 9.58 3.47 1.27
N PRO A 93 10.49 3.15 0.31
CA PRO A 93 10.36 3.62 -1.07
C PRO A 93 9.17 3.04 -1.83
N TYR A 94 8.58 1.96 -1.31
CA TYR A 94 7.47 1.23 -1.91
C TYR A 94 6.08 1.76 -1.52
N MET A 95 5.98 2.90 -0.80
CA MET A 95 4.69 3.49 -0.47
C MET A 95 4.02 4.07 -1.73
N PRO A 96 2.68 3.94 -1.89
CA PRO A 96 1.95 4.53 -3.01
C PRO A 96 2.25 6.02 -3.22
N GLY A 97 2.31 6.81 -2.14
CA GLY A 97 2.67 8.23 -2.22
C GLY A 97 4.09 8.49 -2.79
N CYS A 98 5.05 7.59 -2.57
CA CYS A 98 6.38 7.67 -3.18
C CYS A 98 6.33 7.33 -4.67
N SER A 99 5.51 6.37 -5.08
CA SER A 99 5.26 6.09 -6.50
C SER A 99 4.60 7.25 -7.24
N LEU A 100 3.69 7.97 -6.58
CA LEU A 100 3.06 9.17 -7.13
C LEU A 100 4.06 10.33 -7.23
N ARG A 101 4.88 10.54 -6.20
CA ARG A 101 5.97 11.54 -6.19
C ARG A 101 6.91 11.34 -7.36
N ALA A 102 7.39 10.12 -7.56
CA ALA A 102 8.35 9.83 -8.63
C ALA A 102 7.79 10.11 -10.03
N GLN A 103 6.48 9.96 -10.26
CA GLN A 103 5.88 10.37 -11.53
C GLN A 103 5.86 11.89 -11.71
N CYS A 104 5.60 12.63 -10.63
CA CYS A 104 5.66 14.09 -10.66
C CYS A 104 7.09 14.58 -10.95
N GLU A 105 8.11 13.92 -10.38
CA GLU A 105 9.52 14.24 -10.61
C GLU A 105 9.99 13.83 -12.02
N ALA A 106 9.54 12.67 -12.52
CA ALA A 106 9.82 12.19 -13.86
C ALA A 106 9.02 12.92 -14.96
N CYS A 107 8.18 13.89 -14.59
CA CYS A 107 7.29 14.60 -15.50
C CYS A 107 6.33 13.71 -16.28
N THR A 108 5.95 12.56 -15.72
CA THR A 108 4.93 11.65 -16.25
C THR A 108 3.57 11.89 -15.58
N ALA A 109 3.56 12.72 -14.53
CA ALA A 109 2.38 13.28 -13.88
C ALA A 109 2.53 14.81 -13.73
N ASN A 110 1.41 15.54 -13.78
CA ASN A 110 1.37 16.98 -13.51
C ASN A 110 -0.04 17.37 -13.06
N GLY A 111 -0.14 18.35 -12.16
CA GLY A 111 -1.40 18.84 -11.64
C GLY A 111 -1.30 19.19 -10.17
N LYS A 112 -2.44 19.55 -9.57
CA LYS A 112 -2.49 19.96 -8.15
C LYS A 112 -1.96 18.86 -7.22
N TYR A 113 -2.20 17.58 -7.53
CA TYR A 113 -1.75 16.48 -6.66
C TYR A 113 -0.24 16.20 -6.72
N CYS A 114 0.50 16.89 -7.60
CA CYS A 114 1.96 16.89 -7.59
C CYS A 114 2.57 17.95 -6.64
N GLU A 115 1.76 18.74 -5.94
CA GLU A 115 2.26 19.61 -4.89
C GLU A 115 2.82 18.78 -3.72
N PRO A 116 4.02 19.08 -3.18
CA PRO A 116 4.64 18.29 -2.11
C PRO A 116 3.74 18.10 -0.89
N SER A 117 2.97 19.13 -0.53
CA SER A 117 2.00 19.04 0.56
C SER A 117 0.92 17.98 0.33
N SER A 118 0.47 17.80 -0.92
CA SER A 118 -0.49 16.77 -1.33
C SER A 118 0.07 15.36 -1.21
N LEU A 119 1.34 15.19 -1.59
CA LEU A 119 2.02 13.90 -1.57
C LEU A 119 2.34 13.47 -0.13
N VAL A 120 2.76 14.41 0.72
CA VAL A 120 2.92 14.15 2.17
C VAL A 120 1.56 13.80 2.78
N ALA A 121 0.51 14.53 2.40
CA ALA A 121 -0.85 14.28 2.87
C ALA A 121 -1.31 12.86 2.58
N ASP A 122 -1.01 12.34 1.39
CA ASP A 122 -1.35 10.99 0.99
C ASP A 122 -0.76 9.94 1.94
N VAL A 123 0.56 10.01 2.16
CA VAL A 123 1.29 9.10 3.05
C VAL A 123 0.83 9.28 4.50
N CYS A 124 0.75 10.52 4.98
CA CYS A 124 0.60 10.81 6.39
C CYS A 124 -0.85 10.88 6.88
N ALA A 125 -1.84 11.07 6.00
CA ALA A 125 -3.25 11.06 6.39
C ALA A 125 -3.88 9.67 6.29
N ALA A 126 -3.57 8.92 5.23
CA ALA A 126 -4.28 7.69 4.90
C ALA A 126 -3.51 6.41 5.25
N ASP A 127 -2.17 6.44 5.19
CA ASP A 127 -1.36 5.22 5.24
C ASP A 127 -0.59 5.08 6.55
N MET A 128 0.37 5.99 6.81
CA MET A 128 1.34 5.85 7.90
C MET A 128 1.58 7.14 8.70
N PRO A 129 0.57 7.64 9.44
CA PRO A 129 0.65 8.91 10.20
C PRO A 129 1.75 8.97 11.27
N LYS A 130 2.34 7.83 11.65
CA LYS A 130 3.34 7.75 12.72
C LYS A 130 4.77 7.64 12.20
N MET A 131 4.97 7.67 10.89
CA MET A 131 6.29 7.61 10.27
C MET A 131 7.06 8.91 10.48
N LYS A 132 8.39 8.81 10.48
CA LYS A 132 9.26 9.98 10.45
C LYS A 132 9.05 10.76 9.16
N GLY A 133 8.88 12.08 9.28
CA GLY A 133 8.46 12.95 8.18
C GLY A 133 6.97 13.29 8.20
N CYS A 134 6.14 12.58 8.99
CA CYS A 134 4.72 12.91 9.13
C CYS A 134 4.42 13.89 10.28
N GLU A 135 5.40 14.26 11.10
CA GLU A 135 5.15 15.05 12.31
C GLU A 135 4.52 16.42 12.01
N ALA A 136 5.02 17.11 10.97
CA ALA A 136 4.48 18.41 10.56
C ALA A 136 3.05 18.30 10.00
N TRP A 137 2.81 17.33 9.12
CA TRP A 137 1.47 17.12 8.56
C TRP A 137 0.46 16.78 9.64
N VAL A 138 0.79 15.86 10.54
CA VAL A 138 -0.10 15.49 11.65
C VAL A 138 -0.39 16.67 12.56
N ALA A 139 0.63 17.46 12.91
CA ALA A 139 0.47 18.65 13.76
C ALA A 139 -0.45 19.71 13.13
N LEU A 140 -0.36 19.93 11.81
CA LEU A 140 -1.15 20.93 11.11
C LEU A 140 -2.54 20.44 10.69
N CYS A 141 -2.63 19.19 10.21
CA CYS A 141 -3.72 18.74 9.35
C CYS A 141 -4.52 17.54 9.88
N ALA A 142 -4.00 16.78 10.86
CA ALA A 142 -4.76 15.63 11.40
C ALA A 142 -5.96 16.07 12.27
N SER A 143 -5.95 17.29 12.78
CA SER A 143 -7.09 17.82 13.54
C SER A 143 -8.24 18.21 12.60
N ASN A 144 -9.45 17.72 12.91
CA ASN A 144 -10.68 18.14 12.21
C ASN A 144 -11.06 19.61 12.47
N THR A 145 -10.38 20.29 13.40
CA THR A 145 -10.57 21.72 13.70
C THR A 145 -9.50 22.61 13.06
N THR A 146 -8.57 22.06 12.28
CA THR A 146 -7.56 22.86 11.57
C THR A 146 -8.22 23.89 10.67
N VAL A 147 -7.70 25.12 10.67
CA VAL A 147 -8.10 26.15 9.71
C VAL A 147 -7.06 26.37 8.61
N VAL A 148 -5.93 25.65 8.65
CA VAL A 148 -4.81 25.77 7.72
C VAL A 148 -5.26 25.36 6.31
N ALA A 149 -5.23 26.31 5.37
CA ALA A 149 -5.75 26.08 4.02
C ALA A 149 -5.02 24.95 3.26
N GLN A 150 -3.70 24.86 3.41
CA GLN A 150 -2.82 23.88 2.77
C GLN A 150 -3.23 22.43 3.07
N CYS A 151 -3.89 22.17 4.21
CA CYS A 151 -4.38 20.83 4.59
C CYS A 151 -5.50 20.29 3.69
N THR A 152 -6.18 21.16 2.93
CA THR A 152 -7.37 20.80 2.13
C THR A 152 -7.31 21.28 0.69
N LYS A 153 -6.26 22.02 0.32
CA LYS A 153 -6.08 22.60 -1.00
C LYS A 153 -4.63 22.40 -1.43
N PRO A 154 -4.35 21.39 -2.27
CA PRO A 154 -5.31 20.42 -2.85
C PRO A 154 -5.78 19.34 -1.87
N GLY A 155 -5.08 19.15 -0.74
CA GLY A 155 -5.34 18.06 0.21
C GLY A 155 -4.74 16.73 -0.27
N PRO A 156 -4.98 15.61 0.45
CA PRO A 156 -4.51 14.30 0.05
C PRO A 156 -5.12 13.86 -1.28
N VAL A 157 -4.40 13.02 -2.01
CA VAL A 157 -4.90 12.40 -3.23
C VAL A 157 -6.12 11.52 -2.87
N PRO A 158 -7.29 11.72 -3.51
CA PRO A 158 -8.49 10.98 -3.17
C PRO A 158 -8.32 9.46 -3.33
N LYS A 159 -8.61 8.72 -2.25
CA LYS A 159 -8.76 7.26 -2.24
C LYS A 159 -7.52 6.48 -2.72
N VAL A 160 -6.32 7.02 -2.54
CA VAL A 160 -5.11 6.24 -2.81
C VAL A 160 -5.11 5.00 -1.92
N PRO A 161 -4.85 3.81 -2.50
CA PRO A 161 -4.65 2.58 -1.74
C PRO A 161 -3.58 2.77 -0.66
N SER A 162 -3.76 2.18 0.52
CA SER A 162 -2.68 2.13 1.50
C SER A 162 -1.56 1.19 1.02
N THR A 163 -0.34 1.35 1.55
CA THR A 163 0.78 0.44 1.28
C THR A 163 0.39 -1.00 1.56
N MET A 164 -0.34 -1.24 2.65
CA MET A 164 -0.83 -2.59 3.00
C MET A 164 -1.83 -3.13 1.97
N ALA A 165 -2.76 -2.30 1.49
CA ALA A 165 -3.74 -2.71 0.49
C ALA A 165 -3.08 -3.04 -0.87
N VAL A 166 -2.11 -2.22 -1.31
CA VAL A 166 -1.32 -2.52 -2.51
C VAL A 166 -0.52 -3.81 -2.33
N ARG A 167 0.08 -4.00 -1.16
CA ARG A 167 0.85 -5.20 -0.84
C ARG A 167 0.01 -6.48 -0.91
N GLU A 168 -1.16 -6.47 -0.29
CA GLU A 168 -2.06 -7.62 -0.31
C GLU A 168 -2.55 -7.93 -1.73
N ALA A 169 -2.89 -6.91 -2.52
CA ALA A 169 -3.27 -7.06 -3.91
C ALA A 169 -2.16 -7.67 -4.78
N ILE A 170 -0.93 -7.15 -4.69
CA ILE A 170 0.20 -7.69 -5.44
C ILE A 170 0.53 -9.13 -5.01
N ASN A 171 0.56 -9.43 -3.71
CA ASN A 171 0.78 -10.80 -3.24
C ASN A 171 -0.29 -11.77 -3.76
N SER A 172 -1.56 -11.35 -3.79
CA SER A 172 -2.66 -12.14 -4.35
C SER A 172 -2.45 -12.40 -5.85
N LEU A 173 -2.16 -11.35 -6.63
CA LEU A 173 -1.92 -11.46 -8.07
C LEU A 173 -0.72 -12.36 -8.37
N CYS A 174 0.40 -12.16 -7.69
CA CYS A 174 1.65 -12.85 -7.97
C CYS A 174 1.72 -14.29 -7.44
N SER A 175 0.87 -14.67 -6.47
CA SER A 175 0.87 -16.03 -5.92
C SER A 175 0.08 -17.04 -6.75
N THR A 176 -0.83 -16.58 -7.62
CA THR A 176 -1.75 -17.47 -8.34
C THR A 176 -1.22 -17.88 -9.72
N HIS A 177 -0.52 -16.99 -10.42
CA HIS A 177 0.07 -17.24 -11.73
C HIS A 177 1.15 -16.20 -12.05
N TYR A 178 1.96 -16.50 -13.07
CA TYR A 178 2.92 -15.53 -13.59
C TYR A 178 2.18 -14.34 -14.19
N MET A 179 2.51 -13.13 -13.71
CA MET A 179 1.99 -11.87 -14.20
C MET A 179 3.15 -10.90 -14.45
N ASP A 180 3.00 -10.04 -15.46
CA ASP A 180 3.99 -9.02 -15.79
C ASP A 180 4.31 -8.13 -14.56
N GLY A 181 5.59 -7.94 -14.26
CA GLY A 181 6.07 -7.17 -13.12
C GLY A 181 6.14 -7.93 -11.78
N CYS A 182 5.50 -9.09 -11.64
CA CYS A 182 5.61 -9.86 -10.39
C CYS A 182 7.04 -10.30 -10.08
N TYR A 183 7.83 -10.63 -11.11
CA TYR A 183 9.22 -11.01 -10.93
C TYR A 183 10.14 -9.86 -10.48
N GLU A 184 9.66 -8.60 -10.58
CA GLU A 184 10.45 -7.45 -10.13
C GLU A 184 10.54 -7.39 -8.61
N CYS A 185 9.63 -8.05 -7.89
CA CYS A 185 9.64 -8.16 -6.45
C CYS A 185 10.25 -9.50 -6.03
N GLU A 186 11.43 -9.48 -5.42
CA GLU A 186 12.08 -10.72 -4.96
C GLU A 186 11.27 -11.42 -3.86
N PRO A 187 11.17 -12.76 -3.82
CA PRO A 187 10.55 -13.47 -2.70
C PRO A 187 11.39 -13.30 -1.42
N TRP A 188 10.79 -12.81 -0.33
CA TRP A 188 11.46 -12.61 0.97
C TRP A 188 11.42 -13.86 1.87
N GLU A 189 10.29 -14.59 1.91
CA GLU A 189 10.05 -15.68 2.87
C GLU A 189 9.30 -16.87 2.21
N GLY A 190 9.86 -17.37 1.11
CA GLY A 190 9.28 -18.48 0.34
C GLY A 190 8.45 -18.00 -0.87
N PRO A 191 7.83 -18.93 -1.63
CA PRO A 191 7.25 -18.63 -2.95
C PRO A 191 6.05 -17.67 -2.93
N ASN A 192 5.49 -17.36 -1.75
CA ASN A 192 4.23 -16.62 -1.61
C ASN A 192 4.37 -15.27 -0.89
N ALA A 193 5.59 -14.87 -0.48
CA ALA A 193 5.82 -13.63 0.25
C ALA A 193 6.81 -12.77 -0.50
N MET A 194 6.32 -11.77 -1.24
CA MET A 194 7.17 -10.85 -1.99
C MET A 194 7.80 -9.80 -1.07
N SER A 195 9.08 -9.53 -1.27
CA SER A 195 9.84 -8.42 -0.70
C SER A 195 9.46 -7.15 -1.43
N PHE A 196 8.58 -6.35 -0.84
CA PHE A 196 8.17 -5.07 -1.39
C PHE A 196 9.31 -4.05 -1.43
N ALA A 197 10.28 -4.20 -0.53
CA ALA A 197 11.50 -3.41 -0.53
C ALA A 197 12.35 -3.66 -1.78
N ASN A 198 12.25 -4.85 -2.37
CA ASN A 198 13.04 -5.26 -3.53
C ASN A 198 12.22 -5.25 -4.83
N CYS A 199 11.01 -4.69 -4.83
CA CYS A 199 10.29 -4.42 -6.08
C CYS A 199 11.11 -3.40 -6.89
N SER A 200 11.97 -3.93 -7.76
CA SER A 200 13.00 -3.20 -8.53
C SER A 200 12.43 -2.20 -9.53
N GLY A 201 11.15 -2.32 -9.87
CA GLY A 201 10.39 -1.29 -10.58
C GLY A 201 10.34 -0.02 -9.75
N THR A 202 11.36 0.83 -9.86
CA THR A 202 11.32 2.18 -9.31
C THR A 202 10.18 2.89 -10.04
N PRO A 203 9.12 3.36 -9.36
CA PRO A 203 9.10 3.77 -7.94
C PRO A 203 8.21 2.94 -6.97
N GLY A 204 8.09 1.63 -7.12
CA GLY A 204 7.46 0.72 -6.15
C GLY A 204 6.40 -0.21 -6.74
N PRO A 205 5.54 -0.82 -5.89
CA PRO A 205 4.54 -1.82 -6.31
C PRO A 205 3.28 -1.23 -6.95
N LEU A 206 3.00 0.06 -6.78
CA LEU A 206 1.79 0.69 -7.31
C LEU A 206 1.72 0.65 -8.86
N PRO A 207 2.79 0.96 -9.62
CA PRO A 207 2.82 0.78 -11.07
C PRO A 207 2.54 -0.65 -11.53
N ILE A 208 3.03 -1.67 -10.81
CA ILE A 208 2.74 -3.08 -11.13
C ILE A 208 1.24 -3.34 -10.99
N LEU A 209 0.64 -2.89 -9.87
CA LEU A 209 -0.81 -3.03 -9.65
C LEU A 209 -1.59 -2.28 -10.72
N ALA A 210 -1.14 -1.09 -11.11
CA ALA A 210 -1.75 -0.28 -12.14
C ALA A 210 -1.77 -1.00 -13.49
N HIS A 211 -0.63 -1.54 -13.90
CA HIS A 211 -0.51 -2.33 -15.11
C HIS A 211 -1.50 -3.50 -15.12
N GLN A 212 -1.50 -4.30 -14.06
CA GLN A 212 -2.39 -5.46 -13.93
C GLN A 212 -3.87 -5.06 -13.96
N CYS A 213 -4.23 -3.97 -13.29
CA CYS A 213 -5.60 -3.46 -13.28
C CYS A 213 -6.02 -2.80 -14.59
N SER A 214 -5.09 -2.30 -15.40
CA SER A 214 -5.39 -1.84 -16.75
C SER A 214 -5.68 -3.00 -17.70
N ALA A 215 -4.94 -4.10 -17.56
CA ALA A 215 -5.11 -5.30 -18.38
C ALA A 215 -6.38 -6.07 -18.01
N MET A 216 -6.68 -6.16 -16.70
CA MET A 216 -7.82 -6.92 -16.16
C MET A 216 -8.56 -6.10 -15.08
N PRO A 217 -9.41 -5.13 -15.47
CA PRO A 217 -10.02 -4.15 -14.56
C PRO A 217 -11.10 -4.69 -13.63
N ASP A 218 -11.50 -5.95 -13.81
CA ASP A 218 -12.54 -6.61 -13.02
C ASP A 218 -11.99 -7.63 -12.02
N MET A 219 -10.66 -7.69 -11.84
CA MET A 219 -10.05 -8.48 -10.78
C MET A 219 -10.41 -7.92 -9.39
N PRO A 220 -10.70 -8.78 -8.40
CA PRO A 220 -10.98 -8.36 -7.03
C PRO A 220 -9.90 -7.44 -6.47
N GLU A 221 -8.63 -7.74 -6.72
CA GLU A 221 -7.46 -6.99 -6.26
C GLU A 221 -7.49 -5.52 -6.69
N CYS A 222 -8.07 -5.21 -7.85
CA CYS A 222 -8.22 -3.84 -8.35
C CYS A 222 -9.32 -3.05 -7.63
N THR A 223 -10.35 -3.75 -7.16
CA THR A 223 -11.47 -3.13 -6.43
C THR A 223 -11.18 -3.06 -4.93
N ASP A 224 -10.69 -4.16 -4.35
CA ASP A 224 -10.48 -4.33 -2.92
C ASP A 224 -9.28 -3.51 -2.40
N SER A 225 -8.25 -3.31 -3.22
CA SER A 225 -7.15 -2.40 -2.89
C SER A 225 -7.57 -0.92 -2.85
N GLY A 226 -8.70 -0.56 -3.45
CA GLY A 226 -9.10 0.82 -3.69
C GLY A 226 -8.54 1.44 -4.98
N PHE A 227 -7.72 0.71 -5.75
CA PHE A 227 -7.09 1.23 -6.98
C PHE A 227 -8.12 1.76 -7.99
N LYS A 228 -9.17 0.97 -8.27
CA LYS A 228 -10.27 1.39 -9.16
C LYS A 228 -10.99 2.63 -8.63
N ALA A 229 -11.08 2.78 -7.31
CA ALA A 229 -11.74 3.92 -6.69
C ALA A 229 -10.90 5.21 -6.78
N MET A 230 -9.57 5.10 -6.66
CA MET A 230 -8.61 6.16 -6.93
C MET A 230 -8.71 6.64 -8.38
N CYS A 231 -8.59 5.72 -9.35
CA CYS A 231 -8.58 6.06 -10.76
C CYS A 231 -9.96 6.39 -11.36
N ALA A 232 -11.05 6.18 -10.61
CA ALA A 232 -12.38 6.69 -10.98
C ALA A 232 -12.55 8.20 -10.72
N ASP A 233 -11.65 8.81 -9.94
CA ASP A 233 -11.63 10.26 -9.77
C ASP A 233 -10.96 10.92 -10.98
N ALA A 234 -11.69 11.83 -11.64
CA ALA A 234 -11.24 12.45 -12.89
C ALA A 234 -10.01 13.34 -12.70
N ASP A 235 -9.87 14.02 -11.56
CA ASP A 235 -8.71 14.87 -11.30
C ASP A 235 -7.47 14.02 -11.01
N VAL A 236 -7.64 12.90 -10.32
CA VAL A 236 -6.56 11.93 -10.07
C VAL A 236 -6.12 11.28 -11.37
N ALA A 237 -7.07 10.80 -12.19
CA ALA A 237 -6.76 10.18 -13.47
C ALA A 237 -6.08 11.15 -14.46
N ALA A 238 -6.48 12.42 -14.43
CA ALA A 238 -5.83 13.47 -15.21
C ALA A 238 -4.41 13.81 -14.70
N THR A 239 -4.19 13.76 -13.39
CA THR A 239 -2.88 14.06 -12.79
C THR A 239 -1.89 12.92 -13.00
N PHE A 240 -2.33 11.67 -12.86
CA PHE A 240 -1.49 10.45 -12.94
C PHE A 240 -1.91 9.53 -14.11
N PRO A 241 -1.79 9.97 -15.36
CA PRO A 241 -2.21 9.18 -16.52
C PRO A 241 -1.41 7.88 -16.68
N ALA A 242 -0.14 7.88 -16.26
CA ALA A 242 0.75 6.71 -16.24
C ALA A 242 0.39 5.68 -15.15
N ILE A 243 -0.60 5.96 -14.31
CA ILE A 243 -1.18 4.98 -13.37
C ILE A 243 -2.60 4.63 -13.80
N CYS A 244 -3.42 5.63 -14.08
CA CYS A 244 -4.85 5.43 -14.21
C CYS A 244 -5.34 5.18 -15.65
N THR A 245 -4.59 5.58 -16.67
CA THR A 245 -5.07 5.53 -18.07
C THR A 245 -4.26 4.57 -18.94
N ASN A 246 -2.94 4.74 -18.97
CA ASN A 246 -2.03 3.91 -19.75
C ASN A 246 -0.78 3.62 -18.90
N PRO A 247 -0.89 2.73 -17.91
CA PRO A 247 0.27 2.31 -17.16
C PRO A 247 1.26 1.55 -18.06
N PRO A 248 2.56 1.89 -18.02
CA PRO A 248 3.56 1.19 -18.80
C PRO A 248 3.60 -0.30 -18.44
N ASN A 249 4.04 -1.13 -19.39
CA ASN A 249 4.28 -2.54 -19.09
C ASN A 249 5.63 -2.68 -18.35
N PRO A 250 5.63 -3.11 -17.08
CA PRO A 250 6.86 -3.30 -16.31
C PRO A 250 7.85 -4.26 -17.01
N HIS A 251 7.33 -5.26 -17.74
CA HIS A 251 8.16 -6.22 -18.46
C HIS A 251 9.02 -5.65 -19.58
N THR A 252 8.51 -4.61 -20.24
CA THR A 252 9.19 -4.04 -21.41
C THR A 252 10.20 -2.96 -21.04
N GLY A 253 10.19 -2.49 -19.78
CA GLY A 253 10.93 -1.30 -19.39
C GLY A 253 10.53 -0.04 -20.17
N GLU A 254 9.34 -0.05 -20.80
CA GLU A 254 8.84 1.10 -21.56
C GLU A 254 8.64 2.27 -20.58
N ALA A 255 9.35 3.37 -20.82
CA ALA A 255 9.19 4.56 -20.00
C ALA A 255 7.80 5.16 -20.23
N ALA A 256 7.15 5.62 -19.16
CA ALA A 256 5.92 6.41 -19.28
C ALA A 256 6.18 7.67 -20.14
N PRO A 257 5.21 8.08 -20.98
CA PRO A 257 5.36 9.26 -21.80
C PRO A 257 5.49 10.52 -20.93
N VAL A 258 6.54 11.29 -21.19
CA VAL A 258 6.76 12.58 -20.51
C VAL A 258 5.74 13.60 -21.00
N LEU A 259 5.13 14.34 -20.07
CA LEU A 259 4.15 15.37 -20.36
C LEU A 259 4.83 16.63 -20.94
N PRO A 260 4.33 17.19 -22.06
CA PRO A 260 5.01 18.28 -22.78
C PRO A 260 5.09 19.60 -22.00
N ASP A 261 4.19 19.82 -21.05
CA ASP A 261 4.10 21.06 -20.27
C ASP A 261 4.59 20.90 -18.82
N CYS A 262 5.26 19.79 -18.50
CA CYS A 262 5.84 19.61 -17.19
C CYS A 262 7.15 20.39 -17.09
N THR A 263 7.18 21.37 -16.18
CA THR A 263 8.44 21.93 -15.71
C THR A 263 8.82 21.13 -14.46
N PRO A 264 9.95 20.40 -14.44
CA PRO A 264 10.40 19.72 -13.24
C PRO A 264 10.45 20.71 -12.08
N ALA A 265 10.02 20.29 -10.89
CA ALA A 265 10.11 21.12 -9.70
C ALA A 265 11.54 21.66 -9.57
N ALA A 266 11.69 22.98 -9.44
CA ALA A 266 12.99 23.64 -9.42
C ALA A 266 13.84 23.08 -8.26
N GLY A 267 14.81 22.22 -8.56
CA GLY A 267 15.64 21.55 -7.56
C GLY A 267 15.58 20.02 -7.60
N ALA A 268 14.65 19.41 -8.34
CA ALA A 268 14.67 17.96 -8.56
C ALA A 268 15.91 17.60 -9.41
N PRO A 269 16.78 16.68 -8.95
CA PRO A 269 17.84 16.14 -9.81
C PRO A 269 17.17 15.53 -11.05
N ALA A 270 17.73 15.77 -12.23
CA ALA A 270 17.24 15.12 -13.44
C ALA A 270 17.20 13.60 -13.18
N PRO A 271 16.12 12.89 -13.56
CA PRO A 271 16.04 11.46 -13.34
C PRO A 271 17.28 10.82 -13.96
N ALA A 272 18.07 10.14 -13.14
CA ALA A 272 19.20 9.37 -13.65
C ALA A 272 18.63 8.41 -14.71
N PRO A 273 19.23 8.32 -15.90
CA PRO A 273 18.80 7.32 -16.87
C PRO A 273 18.79 5.97 -16.14
N ALA A 274 17.70 5.21 -16.27
CA ALA A 274 17.64 3.86 -15.74
C ALA A 274 18.74 3.06 -16.43
N GLU A 275 19.92 2.98 -15.82
CA GLU A 275 20.97 2.06 -16.21
C GLU A 275 20.46 0.68 -15.82
N HIS A 276 19.63 0.12 -16.70
CA HIS A 276 19.37 -1.30 -16.70
C HIS A 276 20.72 -1.94 -16.98
N ASP A 277 21.39 -2.38 -15.91
CA ASP A 277 22.62 -3.14 -15.99
C ASP A 277 22.27 -4.49 -16.62
N SER A 278 22.16 -4.50 -17.95
CA SER A 278 22.16 -5.69 -18.79
C SER A 278 23.58 -6.27 -18.79
N SER A 279 24.09 -6.58 -17.60
CA SER A 279 25.17 -7.54 -17.42
C SER A 279 24.58 -8.94 -17.67
N ASP A 280 24.21 -9.20 -18.93
CA ASP A 280 24.03 -10.53 -19.49
C ASP A 280 25.39 -11.24 -19.50
N GLY A 281 25.89 -11.57 -18.31
CA GLY A 281 26.89 -12.61 -18.08
C GLY A 281 26.21 -13.96 -18.16
N HIS A 282 25.68 -14.30 -19.34
CA HIS A 282 25.23 -15.65 -19.66
C HIS A 282 26.48 -16.52 -19.85
N ASP A 283 27.17 -16.83 -18.76
CA ASP A 283 28.12 -17.93 -18.73
C ASP A 283 27.31 -19.21 -18.93
N HIS A 284 27.41 -19.70 -20.15
CA HIS A 284 27.03 -21.00 -20.64
C HIS A 284 27.60 -22.08 -19.70
N MET A 285 26.85 -22.43 -18.65
CA MET A 285 27.06 -23.68 -17.94
C MET A 285 26.51 -24.79 -18.84
N ASP A 286 27.40 -25.31 -19.69
CA ASP A 286 27.22 -26.58 -20.37
C ASP A 286 26.71 -27.62 -19.37
N GLY A 287 25.50 -28.11 -19.64
CA GLY A 287 24.78 -29.03 -18.78
C GLY A 287 25.47 -30.38 -18.66
N ASP A 288 26.10 -30.62 -17.52
CA ASP A 288 26.27 -31.97 -17.01
C ASP A 288 24.93 -32.44 -16.43
N HIS A 289 24.33 -33.32 -17.24
CA HIS A 289 23.22 -34.22 -16.97
C HIS A 289 23.20 -34.75 -15.52
N MET A 290 22.36 -34.16 -14.67
CA MET A 290 21.94 -34.82 -13.43
C MET A 290 20.51 -35.32 -13.60
N ASP A 291 20.40 -36.63 -13.85
CA ASP A 291 19.18 -37.41 -13.75
C ASP A 291 18.52 -37.23 -12.38
N MET A 292 17.55 -36.33 -12.30
CA MET A 292 16.63 -36.24 -11.17
C MET A 292 15.57 -37.34 -11.35
N ALA A 293 15.78 -38.45 -10.66
CA ALA A 293 14.79 -39.51 -10.52
C ALA A 293 13.48 -38.94 -9.95
N ALA A 294 12.39 -39.16 -10.67
CA ALA A 294 11.04 -38.79 -10.28
C ALA A 294 10.68 -39.42 -8.91
N PRO A 295 10.22 -38.63 -7.92
CA PRO A 295 9.63 -39.21 -6.71
C PRO A 295 8.30 -39.88 -7.07
N ALA A 296 8.16 -41.12 -6.59
CA ALA A 296 6.98 -41.96 -6.76
C ALA A 296 5.69 -41.28 -6.24
N PRO A 297 4.52 -41.58 -6.84
CA PRO A 297 3.25 -41.02 -6.41
C PRO A 297 2.92 -41.48 -4.99
N GLN A 298 2.81 -40.54 -4.05
CA GLN A 298 2.26 -40.83 -2.74
C GLN A 298 0.75 -41.06 -2.85
N ALA A 299 0.34 -42.23 -2.39
CA ALA A 299 -1.02 -42.70 -2.39
C ALA A 299 -1.94 -41.75 -1.60
N ALA A 300 -3.04 -41.36 -2.22
CA ALA A 300 -4.16 -40.69 -1.57
C ALA A 300 -4.72 -41.58 -0.46
N ASN A 301 -4.60 -41.14 0.79
CA ASN A 301 -5.28 -41.76 1.91
C ASN A 301 -6.67 -41.13 2.04
N ALA A 302 -7.67 -41.87 1.57
CA ALA A 302 -9.08 -41.56 1.78
C ALA A 302 -9.49 -42.03 3.17
N THR A 303 -9.77 -41.09 4.08
CA THR A 303 -10.55 -41.35 5.30
C THR A 303 -11.67 -40.34 5.41
N SER A 304 -12.75 -40.63 4.71
CA SER A 304 -14.09 -40.16 5.01
C SER A 304 -14.73 -41.09 6.05
N ALA A 305 -15.06 -40.60 7.25
CA ALA A 305 -16.28 -40.99 7.98
C ALA A 305 -16.42 -40.23 9.31
N ALA A 306 -17.68 -39.85 9.58
CA ALA A 306 -18.29 -39.58 10.88
C ALA A 306 -17.93 -38.25 11.58
N PHE A 307 -18.80 -37.26 11.43
CA PHE A 307 -19.51 -36.66 12.58
C PHE A 307 -20.83 -36.07 12.10
N SER A 308 -21.87 -36.91 12.13
CA SER A 308 -23.26 -36.46 12.22
C SER A 308 -23.58 -36.10 13.67
N GLU A 309 -24.55 -35.21 13.83
CA GLU A 309 -25.32 -34.91 15.04
C GLU A 309 -24.60 -34.17 16.18
N LEU A 310 -24.93 -32.88 16.33
CA LEU A 310 -25.46 -32.33 17.59
C LEU A 310 -26.28 -31.04 17.32
N ALA A 311 -27.42 -30.97 18.01
CA ALA A 311 -28.60 -30.16 17.77
C ALA A 311 -28.46 -28.62 17.92
N PRO A 312 -29.45 -27.85 17.40
CA PRO A 312 -29.61 -26.43 17.70
C PRO A 312 -30.49 -26.26 18.95
N GLN A 313 -29.93 -25.74 20.05
CA GLN A 313 -30.71 -25.24 21.19
C GLN A 313 -30.18 -23.87 21.64
N ALA A 314 -30.45 -22.82 20.85
CA ALA A 314 -30.18 -21.44 21.30
C ALA A 314 -31.10 -20.37 20.66
N ALA A 315 -32.20 -20.76 20.00
CA ALA A 315 -33.06 -19.80 19.28
C ALA A 315 -34.36 -19.42 20.03
N ALA A 316 -34.64 -19.98 21.21
CA ALA A 316 -35.95 -19.79 21.87
C ALA A 316 -36.03 -18.62 22.88
N PHE A 317 -34.91 -18.01 23.29
CA PHE A 317 -34.95 -17.00 24.37
C PHE A 317 -35.02 -15.53 23.89
N LEU A 318 -34.77 -15.24 22.62
CA LEU A 318 -34.70 -13.84 22.14
C LEU A 318 -36.00 -13.31 21.52
N VAL A 319 -36.97 -14.17 21.19
CA VAL A 319 -38.28 -13.73 20.65
C VAL A 319 -39.23 -13.28 21.78
N GLY A 320 -39.05 -13.76 23.00
CA GLY A 320 -39.90 -13.38 24.14
C GLY A 320 -39.69 -11.94 24.65
N ALA A 321 -38.49 -11.38 24.50
CA ALA A 321 -38.18 -10.05 25.02
C ALA A 321 -38.66 -8.90 24.11
N LEU A 322 -38.83 -9.13 22.80
CA LEU A 322 -39.25 -8.08 21.88
C LEU A 322 -40.77 -7.80 21.91
N LEU A 323 -41.59 -8.75 22.36
CA LEU A 323 -43.04 -8.59 22.43
C LEU A 323 -43.52 -7.81 23.67
N ALA A 324 -42.69 -7.67 24.71
CA ALA A 324 -43.05 -6.90 25.91
C ALA A 324 -42.86 -5.38 25.74
N ALA A 325 -42.12 -4.93 24.73
CA ALA A 325 -41.82 -3.51 24.50
C ALA A 325 -42.80 -2.81 23.54
N MET A 326 -43.79 -3.52 22.99
CA MET A 326 -44.79 -2.95 22.07
C MET A 326 -46.18 -2.72 22.70
N VAL A 327 -46.33 -2.91 24.02
CA VAL A 327 -47.61 -2.74 24.74
C VAL A 327 -47.57 -1.61 25.79
N VAL A 328 -46.60 -0.70 25.72
CA VAL A 328 -46.57 0.55 26.51
C VAL A 328 -46.41 1.75 25.61
#